data_AF-A0A9P7FW66-F1
#
_entry.id   AF-A0A9P7FW66-F1
#
_cell.length_a   1.000
_cell.length_b   1.000
_cell.length_c   1.000
_cell.angle_alpha   90.00
_cell.angle_beta   90.00
_cell.angle_gamma   90.00
#
_symmetry.space_group_name_H-M   'P 1'
#
loop_
_entity.id
_entity.type
_entity.pdbx_description
1 polymer ?
#
loop_
_entity_poly.entity_id
_entity_poly.type
_entity_poly.pdbx_seq_one_letter_code
_entity_poly.pdbx_strand_id
1 'polypeptide(L)'
;MSSTTPKVQYRQLGKSGLYVSVPIIGAMSFGSPQWEKWVLGEEESMKILQAAWEMGINTIDTANLYSNGESERIIGKWIEQNQIPRERLVIATKCNGLVGHTPSEKTVFRPQLRTTRDYVNQSGLSRAAIFNAVDASLTRLKVSYVDLLQIYRFDPATPVEETMKALDDLVQSGKVRYIGASSMRTWQFALMNDVAEKKGWTKFVSMQNEYSLLYREEEREMNAYCNYHGIGLIPWAPLAGGFLARPLNTKTARSDSSKGTPLERRLSDADQVIIRRVEQVAAKKGVKMAQIAIAWVAARTASPIIGVSSVERLAEGMTTGIVLSEEETRFLEKPPIRNEVHRFFSISKRLTLAKFLGALLQVSIVKALQLTEIAQNTVSREQNKDLLRPVLQLE
;
A
#
# COMPACT_ATOMS: atom_id res chain seq x y z
N MET A 1 36.16 18.16 -8.37
CA MET A 1 35.41 18.95 -7.36
C MET A 1 35.06 18.01 -6.22
N SER A 2 35.67 18.22 -5.06
CA SER A 2 35.48 17.40 -3.86
C SER A 2 34.21 17.84 -3.14
N SER A 3 33.24 16.95 -2.96
CA SER A 3 32.44 16.94 -1.72
C SER A 3 31.83 15.55 -1.48
N THR A 4 31.93 15.16 -0.23
CA THR A 4 31.48 13.92 0.41
C THR A 4 29.97 13.71 0.28
N THR A 5 29.49 13.17 -0.84
CA THR A 5 28.11 12.66 -0.89
C THR A 5 28.00 11.51 0.13
N PRO A 6 27.11 11.59 1.14
CA PRO A 6 26.92 10.50 2.09
C PRO A 6 26.52 9.24 1.31
N LYS A 7 27.44 8.30 1.17
CA LYS A 7 27.15 7.03 0.51
C LYS A 7 26.18 6.25 1.37
N VAL A 8 25.15 5.68 0.75
CA VAL A 8 24.24 4.75 1.42
C VAL A 8 24.98 3.52 1.92
N GLN A 9 24.41 2.88 2.94
CA GLN A 9 24.76 1.51 3.29
C GLN A 9 23.95 0.55 2.42
N TYR A 10 24.53 -0.61 2.13
CA TYR A 10 23.80 -1.74 1.56
C TYR A 10 23.66 -2.81 2.62
N ARG A 11 22.45 -3.35 2.78
CA ARG A 11 22.16 -4.37 3.78
C ARG A 11 21.47 -5.56 3.13
N GLN A 12 21.78 -6.74 3.64
CA GLN A 12 21.16 -7.97 3.20
C GLN A 12 19.66 -7.95 3.51
N LEU A 13 18.84 -8.40 2.57
CA LEU A 13 17.39 -8.51 2.73
C LEU A 13 17.06 -9.85 3.39
N GLY A 14 17.02 -9.86 4.72
CA GLY A 14 16.83 -11.08 5.50
C GLY A 14 17.98 -12.08 5.29
N LYS A 15 17.67 -13.37 5.29
CA LYS A 15 18.59 -14.48 4.99
C LYS A 15 18.63 -14.82 3.49
N SER A 16 18.49 -13.83 2.61
CA SER A 16 18.61 -14.00 1.15
C SER A 16 19.95 -13.47 0.63
N GLY A 17 20.32 -13.79 -0.61
CA GLY A 17 21.51 -13.22 -1.26
C GLY A 17 21.33 -11.77 -1.75
N LEU A 18 20.12 -11.21 -1.65
CA LEU A 18 19.82 -9.86 -2.14
C LEU A 18 20.25 -8.79 -1.14
N TYR A 19 20.92 -7.75 -1.63
CA TYR A 19 21.26 -6.56 -0.85
C TYR A 19 20.42 -5.37 -1.33
N VAL A 20 19.96 -4.55 -0.39
CA VAL A 20 19.18 -3.33 -0.66
C VAL A 20 19.88 -2.10 -0.09
N SER A 21 19.71 -0.95 -0.75
CA SER A 21 20.20 0.33 -0.26
C SER A 21 19.42 0.78 0.97
N VAL A 22 20.09 1.53 1.86
CA VAL A 22 19.49 2.15 3.04
C VAL A 22 19.60 3.68 2.88
N PRO A 23 18.49 4.38 2.61
CA PRO A 23 17.10 3.89 2.48
C PRO A 23 16.77 3.28 1.09
N ILE A 24 15.57 2.70 0.98
CA ILE A 24 14.91 2.37 -0.30
C ILE A 24 14.09 3.59 -0.76
N ILE A 25 14.14 3.93 -2.04
CA ILE A 25 13.31 5.01 -2.60
C ILE A 25 11.92 4.48 -2.98
N GLY A 26 10.88 5.02 -2.33
CA GLY A 26 9.48 4.70 -2.62
C GLY A 26 8.90 5.63 -3.68
N ALA A 27 8.36 5.05 -4.74
CA ALA A 27 7.91 5.75 -5.96
C ALA A 27 6.40 6.02 -6.01
N MET A 28 5.67 5.92 -4.89
CA MET A 28 4.23 6.21 -4.84
C MET A 28 3.91 7.68 -5.19
N SER A 29 4.87 8.58 -4.97
CA SER A 29 4.77 9.99 -5.35
C SER A 29 5.13 10.26 -6.81
N PHE A 30 5.51 9.27 -7.61
CA PHE A 30 5.87 9.47 -9.02
C PHE A 30 4.70 9.04 -9.92
N GLY A 31 4.29 9.91 -10.84
CA GLY A 31 3.19 9.60 -11.75
C GLY A 31 2.51 10.84 -12.31
N SER A 32 1.18 10.85 -12.25
CA SER A 32 0.36 11.98 -12.70
C SER A 32 -0.32 12.68 -11.52
N PRO A 33 -0.27 14.02 -11.44
CA PRO A 33 -1.10 14.79 -10.51
C PRO A 33 -2.61 14.60 -10.71
N GLN A 34 -3.04 14.06 -11.86
CA GLN A 34 -4.43 13.66 -12.11
C GLN A 34 -4.84 12.45 -11.26
N TRP A 35 -3.88 11.57 -10.92
CA TRP A 35 -4.13 10.44 -10.05
C TRP A 35 -4.29 10.89 -8.61
N GLU A 36 -3.40 11.72 -8.08
CA GLU A 36 -3.57 12.41 -6.79
C GLU A 36 -2.81 13.74 -6.83
N LYS A 37 -3.38 14.80 -6.23
CA LYS A 37 -2.80 16.16 -6.32
C LYS A 37 -1.37 16.29 -5.78
N TRP A 38 -0.95 15.39 -4.89
CA TRP A 38 0.38 15.39 -4.29
C TRP A 38 1.42 14.56 -5.07
N VAL A 39 1.01 13.91 -6.16
CA VAL A 39 1.90 13.13 -7.04
C VAL A 39 2.68 14.09 -7.93
N LEU A 40 3.95 13.77 -8.14
CA LEU A 40 4.88 14.48 -8.99
C LEU A 40 4.78 13.98 -10.43
N GLY A 41 4.83 14.92 -11.38
CA GLY A 41 4.97 14.62 -12.79
C GLY A 41 6.32 13.97 -13.13
N GLU A 42 6.46 13.60 -14.40
CA GLU A 42 7.66 12.92 -14.92
C GLU A 42 8.96 13.68 -14.63
N GLU A 43 9.04 14.97 -14.97
CA GLU A 43 10.26 15.76 -14.85
C GLU A 43 10.83 15.77 -13.41
N GLU A 44 9.98 16.07 -12.43
CA GLU A 44 10.40 16.12 -11.03
C GLU A 44 10.71 14.74 -10.47
N SER A 45 9.96 13.72 -10.90
CA SER A 45 10.23 12.33 -10.52
C SER A 45 11.60 11.87 -11.04
N MET A 46 11.96 12.23 -12.28
CA MET A 46 13.26 11.91 -12.86
C MET A 46 14.41 12.61 -12.15
N LYS A 47 14.27 13.89 -11.77
CA LYS A 47 15.28 14.61 -10.98
C LYS A 47 15.57 13.90 -9.66
N ILE A 48 14.52 13.40 -8.99
CA ILE A 48 14.67 12.66 -7.72
C ILE A 48 15.32 11.30 -7.94
N LEU A 49 14.91 10.54 -8.97
CA LEU A 49 15.54 9.24 -9.31
C LEU A 49 17.03 9.41 -9.62
N GLN A 50 17.37 10.45 -10.39
CA GLN A 50 18.76 10.77 -10.73
C GLN A 50 19.57 11.14 -9.49
N ALA A 51 19.06 12.03 -8.62
CA ALA A 51 19.73 12.38 -7.38
C ALA A 51 19.90 11.16 -6.44
N ALA A 52 18.91 10.27 -6.37
CA ALA A 52 18.99 9.04 -5.58
C ALA A 52 20.12 8.13 -6.09
N TRP A 53 20.19 7.94 -7.40
CA TRP A 53 21.27 7.17 -8.04
C TRP A 53 22.65 7.77 -7.77
N GLU A 54 22.80 9.09 -7.88
CA GLU A 54 24.06 9.79 -7.59
C GLU A 54 24.49 9.70 -6.12
N MET A 55 23.53 9.58 -5.20
CA MET A 55 23.77 9.30 -3.78
C MET A 55 24.08 7.83 -3.48
N GLY A 56 24.00 6.96 -4.49
CA GLY A 56 24.21 5.52 -4.39
C GLY A 56 22.97 4.71 -4.00
N ILE A 57 21.78 5.33 -3.88
CA ILE A 57 20.54 4.59 -3.71
C ILE A 57 20.27 3.83 -5.01
N ASN A 58 20.22 2.50 -4.94
CA ASN A 58 19.97 1.65 -6.11
C ASN A 58 18.71 0.78 -5.96
N THR A 59 18.02 0.85 -4.82
CA THR A 59 16.80 0.08 -4.58
C THR A 59 15.57 0.95 -4.69
N ILE A 60 14.70 0.63 -5.65
CA ILE A 60 13.48 1.37 -5.98
C ILE A 60 12.26 0.50 -5.68
N ASP A 61 11.34 1.01 -4.85
CA ASP A 61 10.06 0.40 -4.56
C ASP A 61 8.93 1.13 -5.30
N THR A 62 8.22 0.41 -6.18
CA THR A 62 7.03 0.89 -6.89
C THR A 62 5.90 -0.13 -6.78
N ALA A 63 4.80 0.03 -7.53
CA ALA A 63 3.72 -0.92 -7.62
C ALA A 63 2.95 -0.72 -8.94
N ASN A 64 2.35 -1.79 -9.45
CA ASN A 64 1.48 -1.72 -10.65
C ASN A 64 0.39 -0.64 -10.52
N LEU A 65 -0.17 -0.48 -9.31
CA LEU A 65 -1.26 0.44 -9.00
C LEU A 65 -0.82 1.91 -8.90
N TYR A 66 0.46 2.20 -8.65
CA TYR A 66 0.91 3.56 -8.39
C TYR A 66 0.71 4.44 -9.62
N SER A 67 -0.18 5.44 -9.47
CA SER A 67 -0.62 6.29 -10.56
C SER A 67 -1.09 5.53 -11.80
N ASN A 68 -1.82 4.42 -11.60
CA ASN A 68 -2.28 3.52 -12.67
C ASN A 68 -1.12 3.06 -13.59
N GLY A 69 0.01 2.71 -12.99
CA GLY A 69 1.20 2.23 -13.68
C GLY A 69 2.14 3.33 -14.17
N GLU A 70 1.77 4.60 -14.05
CA GLU A 70 2.63 5.71 -14.49
C GLU A 70 3.95 5.78 -13.72
N SER A 71 3.94 5.42 -12.43
CA SER A 71 5.17 5.31 -11.63
C SER A 71 6.20 4.38 -12.27
N GLU A 72 5.75 3.20 -12.74
CA GLU A 72 6.61 2.24 -13.43
C GLU A 72 7.09 2.75 -14.79
N ARG A 73 6.23 3.47 -15.54
CA ARG A 73 6.63 4.06 -16.83
C ARG A 73 7.71 5.12 -16.68
N ILE A 74 7.59 5.99 -15.68
CA ILE A 74 8.59 7.00 -15.36
C ILE A 74 9.92 6.34 -15.00
N ILE A 75 9.90 5.32 -14.14
CA ILE A 75 11.11 4.57 -13.76
C ILE A 75 11.75 3.92 -14.99
N GLY A 76 10.95 3.24 -15.83
CA GLY A 76 11.46 2.59 -17.04
C GLY A 76 12.06 3.58 -18.04
N LYS A 77 11.44 4.76 -18.20
CA LYS A 77 11.97 5.84 -19.02
C LYS A 77 13.28 6.41 -18.45
N TRP A 78 13.37 6.59 -17.14
CA TRP A 78 14.60 7.03 -16.48
C TRP A 78 15.76 6.04 -16.69
N ILE A 79 15.50 4.73 -16.56
CA ILE A 79 16.50 3.68 -16.81
C ILE A 79 17.03 3.75 -18.23
N GLU A 80 16.13 3.79 -19.22
CA GLU A 80 16.46 3.83 -20.65
C GLU A 80 17.23 5.11 -21.03
N GLN A 81 16.74 6.28 -20.61
CA GLN A 81 17.33 7.57 -20.95
C GLN A 81 18.74 7.76 -20.36
N ASN A 82 18.96 7.28 -19.14
CA ASN A 82 20.24 7.41 -18.45
C ASN A 82 21.15 6.19 -18.64
N GLN A 83 20.71 5.21 -19.45
CA GLN A 83 21.45 3.97 -19.75
C GLN A 83 21.91 3.27 -18.47
N ILE A 84 21.04 3.24 -17.45
CA ILE A 84 21.38 2.65 -16.16
C ILE A 84 21.52 1.13 -16.34
N PRO A 85 22.67 0.53 -16.02
CA PRO A 85 22.84 -0.92 -16.16
C PRO A 85 21.87 -1.66 -15.25
N ARG A 86 21.05 -2.54 -15.82
CA ARG A 86 19.94 -3.19 -15.13
C ARG A 86 20.38 -3.95 -13.88
N GLU A 87 21.53 -4.61 -13.94
CA GLU A 87 22.13 -5.40 -12.86
C GLU A 87 22.62 -4.56 -11.67
N ARG A 88 22.73 -3.23 -11.84
CA ARG A 88 23.10 -2.32 -10.74
C ARG A 88 21.91 -1.83 -9.92
N LEU A 89 20.69 -2.10 -10.38
CA LEU A 89 19.45 -1.72 -9.71
C LEU A 89 18.79 -2.91 -9.02
N VAL A 90 18.12 -2.63 -7.91
CA VAL A 90 17.15 -3.52 -7.28
C VAL A 90 15.77 -2.91 -7.45
N ILE A 91 14.95 -3.49 -8.33
CA ILE A 91 13.59 -3.02 -8.59
C ILE A 91 12.60 -3.92 -7.87
N ALA A 92 11.89 -3.34 -6.91
CA ALA A 92 10.76 -3.95 -6.24
C ALA A 92 9.45 -3.40 -6.81
N THR A 93 8.61 -4.27 -7.38
CA THR A 93 7.23 -3.90 -7.76
C THR A 93 6.22 -4.82 -7.09
N LYS A 94 4.94 -4.59 -7.33
CA LYS A 94 3.84 -5.26 -6.64
C LYS A 94 2.71 -5.60 -7.59
N CYS A 95 2.04 -6.72 -7.30
CA CYS A 95 0.79 -7.13 -7.93
C CYS A 95 -0.34 -7.20 -6.90
N ASN A 96 -1.58 -6.89 -7.30
CA ASN A 96 -2.87 -7.07 -6.61
C ASN A 96 -3.87 -5.98 -7.06
N GLY A 97 -3.38 -4.74 -7.22
CA GLY A 97 -4.22 -3.57 -7.47
C GLY A 97 -4.76 -3.55 -8.90
N LEU A 98 -5.97 -3.01 -9.05
CA LEU A 98 -6.59 -2.80 -10.36
C LEU A 98 -6.02 -1.53 -11.01
N VAL A 99 -5.38 -1.68 -12.17
CA VAL A 99 -4.77 -0.57 -12.91
C VAL A 99 -5.79 0.01 -13.88
N GLY A 100 -6.10 1.31 -13.75
CA GLY A 100 -7.02 2.00 -14.66
C GLY A 100 -6.41 2.25 -16.04
N HIS A 101 -7.25 2.51 -17.04
CA HIS A 101 -6.78 2.81 -18.40
C HIS A 101 -6.19 4.22 -18.53
N THR A 102 -6.57 5.14 -17.63
CA THR A 102 -6.07 6.51 -17.62
C THR A 102 -5.53 6.89 -16.24
N PRO A 103 -4.60 7.87 -16.15
CA PRO A 103 -4.05 8.30 -14.86
C PRO A 103 -5.10 8.89 -13.90
N SER A 104 -6.18 9.49 -14.42
CA SER A 104 -7.24 10.10 -13.60
C SER A 104 -8.22 9.09 -13.01
N GLU A 105 -8.17 7.82 -13.45
CA GLU A 105 -9.12 6.82 -13.01
C GLU A 105 -8.88 6.35 -11.58
N LYS A 106 -9.92 6.45 -10.75
CA LYS A 106 -9.89 6.18 -9.31
C LYS A 106 -10.28 4.74 -8.99
N THR A 107 -9.55 3.76 -9.54
CA THR A 107 -9.89 2.32 -9.42
C THR A 107 -9.97 1.83 -7.97
N VAL A 108 -9.12 2.34 -7.09
CA VAL A 108 -9.11 2.02 -5.64
C VAL A 108 -10.43 2.36 -4.96
N PHE A 109 -11.11 3.41 -5.42
CA PHE A 109 -12.38 3.88 -4.87
C PHE A 109 -13.59 3.34 -5.64
N ARG A 110 -13.37 2.47 -6.64
CA ARG A 110 -14.42 1.89 -7.50
C ARG A 110 -14.31 0.37 -7.56
N PRO A 111 -14.52 -0.35 -6.44
CA PRO A 111 -14.35 -1.80 -6.39
C PRO A 111 -15.24 -2.58 -7.37
N GLN A 112 -16.39 -2.01 -7.76
CA GLN A 112 -17.30 -2.56 -8.77
C GLN A 112 -16.66 -2.71 -10.16
N LEU A 113 -15.59 -1.96 -10.46
CA LEU A 113 -14.87 -2.12 -11.73
C LEU A 113 -14.28 -3.53 -11.87
N ARG A 114 -13.91 -4.19 -10.77
CA ARG A 114 -13.30 -5.53 -10.80
C ARG A 114 -14.18 -6.62 -11.45
N THR A 115 -15.46 -6.36 -11.61
CA THR A 115 -16.43 -7.30 -12.21
C THR A 115 -16.95 -6.83 -13.56
N THR A 116 -16.42 -5.75 -14.14
CA THR A 116 -16.78 -5.32 -15.50
C THR A 116 -15.94 -6.07 -16.53
N ARG A 117 -16.43 -6.14 -17.77
CA ARG A 117 -15.75 -6.82 -18.88
C ARG A 117 -14.30 -6.37 -19.06
N ASP A 118 -14.04 -5.06 -18.90
CA ASP A 118 -12.74 -4.49 -19.20
C ASP A 118 -11.70 -4.74 -18.09
N TYR A 119 -12.14 -5.13 -16.90
CA TYR A 119 -11.31 -5.22 -15.69
C TYR A 119 -11.37 -6.56 -14.95
N VAL A 120 -12.28 -7.46 -15.33
CA VAL A 120 -12.36 -8.80 -14.77
C VAL A 120 -11.01 -9.53 -14.95
N ASN A 121 -10.57 -10.23 -13.92
CA ASN A 121 -9.27 -10.92 -13.85
C ASN A 121 -8.02 -10.02 -13.91
N GLN A 122 -8.14 -8.70 -13.74
CA GLN A 122 -7.01 -7.75 -13.76
C GLN A 122 -6.55 -7.29 -12.36
N SER A 123 -7.04 -7.92 -11.29
CA SER A 123 -6.69 -7.59 -9.90
C SER A 123 -6.88 -8.79 -8.98
N GLY A 124 -6.40 -8.69 -7.73
CA GLY A 124 -6.34 -9.82 -6.80
C GLY A 124 -5.07 -10.65 -6.98
N LEU A 125 -5.05 -11.85 -6.42
CA LEU A 125 -3.90 -12.77 -6.45
C LEU A 125 -4.22 -14.10 -7.12
N SER A 126 -5.23 -14.14 -7.99
CA SER A 126 -5.43 -15.28 -8.91
C SER A 126 -4.25 -15.40 -9.85
N ARG A 127 -3.99 -16.60 -10.34
CA ARG A 127 -2.89 -16.86 -11.28
C ARG A 127 -2.95 -15.93 -12.49
N ALA A 128 -4.12 -15.78 -13.10
CA ALA A 128 -4.31 -14.92 -14.26
C ALA A 128 -3.97 -13.45 -13.95
N ALA A 129 -4.47 -12.94 -12.81
CA ALA A 129 -4.20 -11.55 -12.41
C ALA A 129 -2.73 -11.31 -12.10
N ILE A 130 -2.06 -12.25 -11.43
CA ILE A 130 -0.62 -12.17 -11.12
C ILE A 130 0.21 -12.12 -12.40
N PHE A 131 -0.01 -13.05 -13.34
CA PHE A 131 0.75 -13.12 -14.59
C PHE A 131 0.53 -11.86 -15.45
N ASN A 132 -0.73 -11.43 -15.62
CA ASN A 132 -1.06 -10.21 -16.34
C ASN A 132 -0.41 -8.97 -15.72
N ALA A 133 -0.44 -8.86 -14.39
CA ALA A 133 0.16 -7.73 -13.68
C ALA A 133 1.68 -7.69 -13.86
N VAL A 134 2.36 -8.84 -13.77
CA VAL A 134 3.82 -8.91 -13.92
C VAL A 134 4.25 -8.59 -15.35
N ASP A 135 3.60 -9.16 -16.35
CA ASP A 135 3.92 -8.88 -17.76
C ASP A 135 3.71 -7.40 -18.10
N ALA A 136 2.63 -6.81 -17.59
CA ALA A 136 2.38 -5.39 -17.76
C ALA A 136 3.41 -4.52 -17.01
N SER A 137 3.81 -4.92 -15.80
CA SER A 137 4.86 -4.21 -15.04
C SER A 137 6.22 -4.26 -15.72
N LEU A 138 6.65 -5.42 -16.23
CA LEU A 138 7.89 -5.56 -17.00
C LEU A 138 7.89 -4.67 -18.24
N THR A 139 6.76 -4.62 -18.93
CA THR A 139 6.56 -3.74 -20.10
C THR A 139 6.66 -2.26 -19.72
N ARG A 140 6.00 -1.82 -18.64
CA ARG A 140 6.04 -0.42 -18.20
C ARG A 140 7.44 -0.01 -17.70
N LEU A 141 8.10 -0.89 -16.95
CA LEU A 141 9.45 -0.69 -16.44
C LEU A 141 10.53 -0.83 -17.52
N LYS A 142 10.21 -1.37 -18.70
CA LYS A 142 11.17 -1.65 -19.78
C LYS A 142 12.32 -2.55 -19.31
N VAL A 143 12.01 -3.58 -18.52
CA VAL A 143 13.00 -4.55 -18.00
C VAL A 143 12.56 -5.98 -18.27
N SER A 144 13.52 -6.90 -18.35
CA SER A 144 13.24 -8.34 -18.55
C SER A 144 12.94 -9.09 -17.25
N TYR A 145 13.29 -8.52 -16.10
CA TYR A 145 13.01 -9.09 -14.77
C TYR A 145 12.84 -8.00 -13.72
N VAL A 146 12.16 -8.33 -12.62
CA VAL A 146 12.18 -7.58 -11.36
C VAL A 146 12.94 -8.35 -10.28
N ASP A 147 13.64 -7.63 -9.41
CA ASP A 147 14.41 -8.27 -8.34
C ASP A 147 13.49 -8.78 -7.25
N LEU A 148 12.46 -8.00 -6.90
CA LEU A 148 11.51 -8.36 -5.85
C LEU A 148 10.07 -8.12 -6.32
N LEU A 149 9.29 -9.19 -6.48
CA LEU A 149 7.83 -9.07 -6.65
C LEU A 149 7.15 -9.21 -5.29
N GLN A 150 6.34 -8.22 -4.92
CA GLN A 150 5.58 -8.29 -3.68
C GLN A 150 4.09 -8.45 -3.94
N ILE A 151 3.43 -9.35 -3.21
CA ILE A 151 1.96 -9.30 -3.15
C ILE A 151 1.54 -8.06 -2.38
N TYR A 152 0.75 -7.17 -3.00
CA TYR A 152 0.43 -5.87 -2.39
C TYR A 152 -0.42 -6.03 -1.13
N ARG A 153 -1.34 -7.00 -1.11
CA ARG A 153 -2.23 -7.35 0.02
C ARG A 153 -2.58 -8.83 -0.06
N PHE A 154 -2.96 -9.42 1.07
CA PHE A 154 -3.62 -10.72 1.08
C PHE A 154 -4.94 -10.69 0.28
N ASP A 155 -5.19 -11.74 -0.50
CA ASP A 155 -6.44 -11.93 -1.23
C ASP A 155 -7.19 -13.14 -0.66
N PRO A 156 -8.30 -12.93 0.07
CA PRO A 156 -9.08 -14.03 0.63
C PRO A 156 -9.93 -14.77 -0.42
N ALA A 157 -10.04 -14.25 -1.64
CA ALA A 157 -10.86 -14.86 -2.68
C ALA A 157 -10.11 -15.94 -3.48
N THR A 158 -8.78 -15.92 -3.44
CA THR A 158 -7.93 -16.88 -4.17
C THR A 158 -7.35 -17.91 -3.19
N PRO A 159 -7.39 -19.21 -3.49
CA PRO A 159 -6.69 -20.23 -2.70
C PRO A 159 -5.19 -19.91 -2.57
N VAL A 160 -4.64 -20.07 -1.36
CA VAL A 160 -3.23 -19.76 -1.08
C VAL A 160 -2.30 -20.58 -1.95
N GLU A 161 -2.63 -21.85 -2.21
CA GLU A 161 -1.86 -22.75 -3.07
C GLU A 161 -1.77 -22.24 -4.51
N GLU A 162 -2.86 -21.68 -5.05
CA GLU A 162 -2.87 -21.11 -6.40
C GLU A 162 -1.95 -19.88 -6.45
N THR A 163 -2.09 -18.97 -5.49
CA THR A 163 -1.23 -17.78 -5.40
C THR A 163 0.25 -18.17 -5.26
N MET A 164 0.58 -19.07 -4.32
CA MET A 164 1.97 -19.47 -4.10
C MET A 164 2.57 -20.22 -5.29
N LYS A 165 1.80 -21.09 -5.97
CA LYS A 165 2.27 -21.74 -7.19
C LYS A 165 2.51 -20.74 -8.32
N ALA A 166 1.63 -19.74 -8.47
CA ALA A 166 1.80 -18.70 -9.49
C ALA A 166 3.06 -17.85 -9.25
N LEU A 167 3.33 -17.49 -7.99
CA LEU A 167 4.54 -16.77 -7.61
C LEU A 167 5.81 -17.61 -7.84
N ASP A 168 5.76 -18.90 -7.50
CA ASP A 168 6.84 -19.84 -7.76
C ASP A 168 7.14 -19.97 -9.26
N ASP A 169 6.11 -20.15 -10.09
CA ASP A 169 6.29 -20.23 -11.56
C ASP A 169 6.94 -18.98 -12.14
N LEU A 170 6.63 -17.79 -11.61
CA LEU A 170 7.27 -16.56 -12.04
C LEU A 170 8.76 -16.52 -11.69
N VAL A 171 9.14 -17.06 -10.52
CA VAL A 171 10.54 -17.21 -10.13
C VAL A 171 11.25 -18.21 -11.04
N GLN A 172 10.64 -19.38 -11.27
CA GLN A 172 11.18 -20.41 -12.17
C GLN A 172 11.33 -19.91 -13.62
N SER A 173 10.41 -19.04 -14.07
CA SER A 173 10.49 -18.43 -15.41
C SER A 173 11.60 -17.39 -15.55
N GLY A 174 12.20 -16.94 -14.45
CA GLY A 174 13.22 -15.91 -14.44
C GLY A 174 12.71 -14.48 -14.62
N LYS A 175 11.39 -14.25 -14.69
CA LYS A 175 10.78 -12.90 -14.70
C LYS A 175 10.90 -12.20 -13.34
N VAL A 176 11.03 -12.97 -12.26
CA VAL A 176 11.16 -12.51 -10.88
C VAL A 176 12.35 -13.20 -10.23
N ARG A 177 13.17 -12.48 -9.46
CA ARG A 177 14.30 -13.09 -8.71
C ARG A 177 13.90 -13.54 -7.31
N TYR A 178 13.17 -12.68 -6.60
CA TYR A 178 12.73 -12.90 -5.24
C TYR A 178 11.26 -12.51 -5.08
N ILE A 179 10.57 -13.12 -4.13
CA ILE A 179 9.19 -12.76 -3.78
C ILE A 179 9.10 -12.23 -2.35
N GLY A 180 8.21 -11.27 -2.14
CA GLY A 180 7.87 -10.70 -0.84
C GLY A 180 6.36 -10.53 -0.67
N ALA A 181 5.95 -10.05 0.49
CA ALA A 181 4.56 -9.69 0.76
C ALA A 181 4.46 -8.31 1.39
N SER A 182 3.28 -7.69 1.28
CA SER A 182 2.97 -6.42 1.91
C SER A 182 1.63 -6.48 2.65
N SER A 183 1.60 -5.87 3.84
CA SER A 183 0.42 -5.61 4.68
C SER A 183 -0.64 -6.72 4.68
N MET A 184 -0.46 -7.67 5.59
CA MET A 184 -1.37 -8.77 5.85
C MET A 184 -1.22 -9.22 7.31
N ARG A 185 -2.12 -10.08 7.80
CA ARG A 185 -1.99 -10.61 9.17
C ARG A 185 -0.87 -11.64 9.23
N THR A 186 -0.19 -11.73 10.37
CA THR A 186 0.92 -12.68 10.58
C THR A 186 0.53 -14.11 10.29
N TRP A 187 -0.64 -14.58 10.74
CA TRP A 187 -1.09 -15.95 10.47
C TRP A 187 -1.32 -16.23 8.98
N GLN A 188 -1.73 -15.23 8.20
CA GLN A 188 -1.89 -15.37 6.75
C GLN A 188 -0.52 -15.50 6.10
N PHE A 189 0.46 -14.70 6.54
CA PHE A 189 1.81 -14.73 5.99
C PHE A 189 2.52 -16.03 6.34
N ALA A 190 2.35 -16.51 7.57
CA ALA A 190 2.82 -17.81 8.02
C ALA A 190 2.21 -18.95 7.21
N LEU A 191 0.89 -18.95 7.01
CA LEU A 191 0.18 -19.93 6.17
C LEU A 191 0.76 -20.00 4.74
N MET A 192 0.97 -18.86 4.10
CA MET A 192 1.50 -18.84 2.73
C MET A 192 2.93 -19.39 2.65
N ASN A 193 3.79 -19.07 3.62
CA ASN A 193 5.14 -19.64 3.69
C ASN A 193 5.14 -21.14 4.01
N ASP A 194 4.25 -21.60 4.90
CA ASP A 194 4.08 -23.01 5.23
C ASP A 194 3.64 -23.83 4.01
N VAL A 195 2.70 -23.30 3.21
CA VAL A 195 2.30 -23.91 1.94
C VAL A 195 3.49 -24.03 0.97
N ALA A 196 4.27 -22.96 0.81
CA ALA A 196 5.46 -23.00 -0.05
C ALA A 196 6.49 -24.01 0.45
N GLU A 197 6.76 -24.04 1.75
CA GLU A 197 7.70 -25.00 2.35
C GLU A 197 7.28 -26.45 2.09
N LYS A 198 6.02 -26.79 2.37
CA LYS A 198 5.48 -28.15 2.19
C LYS A 198 5.48 -28.62 0.73
N LYS A 199 5.38 -27.68 -0.20
CA LYS A 199 5.34 -27.96 -1.64
C LYS A 199 6.71 -27.83 -2.32
N GLY A 200 7.76 -27.43 -1.59
CA GLY A 200 9.07 -27.15 -2.15
C GLY A 200 9.09 -25.95 -3.10
N TRP A 201 8.17 -25.00 -2.91
CA TRP A 201 8.09 -23.76 -3.70
C TRP A 201 8.87 -22.63 -3.05
N THR A 202 9.09 -21.58 -3.84
CA THR A 202 9.77 -20.37 -3.39
C THR A 202 9.04 -19.72 -2.20
N LYS A 203 9.76 -19.43 -1.11
CA LYS A 203 9.26 -18.73 0.09
C LYS A 203 9.47 -17.22 0.00
N PHE A 204 8.73 -16.45 0.78
CA PHE A 204 8.91 -15.00 0.87
C PHE A 204 10.22 -14.64 1.58
N VAL A 205 11.02 -13.76 0.97
CA VAL A 205 12.26 -13.25 1.57
C VAL A 205 12.06 -11.90 2.26
N SER A 206 10.94 -11.23 2.03
CA SER A 206 10.67 -9.91 2.63
C SER A 206 9.22 -9.67 3.02
N MET A 207 9.05 -8.76 3.98
CA MET A 207 7.76 -8.19 4.39
C MET A 207 7.84 -6.66 4.35
N GLN A 208 6.95 -6.04 3.56
CA GLN A 208 6.73 -4.60 3.49
C GLN A 208 5.46 -4.22 4.29
N ASN A 209 5.63 -4.01 5.59
CA ASN A 209 4.57 -3.61 6.52
C ASN A 209 4.60 -2.11 6.85
N GLU A 210 3.53 -1.59 7.46
CA GLU A 210 3.56 -0.22 7.99
C GLU A 210 4.37 -0.24 9.28
N TYR A 211 5.40 0.61 9.42
CA TYR A 211 6.14 0.67 10.67
C TYR A 211 6.75 2.05 10.88
N SER A 212 6.45 2.65 12.03
CA SER A 212 6.98 3.95 12.42
C SER A 212 6.88 4.13 13.93
N LEU A 213 7.47 5.20 14.45
CA LEU A 213 7.28 5.59 15.85
C LEU A 213 5.80 5.83 16.21
N LEU A 214 4.91 6.08 15.24
CA LEU A 214 3.46 6.23 15.47
C LEU A 214 2.67 4.95 15.16
N TYR A 215 3.30 3.91 14.63
CA TYR A 215 2.64 2.64 14.31
C TYR A 215 3.56 1.46 14.56
N ARG A 216 3.32 0.76 15.69
CA ARG A 216 4.17 -0.33 16.21
C ARG A 216 3.42 -1.64 16.42
N GLU A 217 2.20 -1.81 15.89
CA GLU A 217 1.43 -3.05 16.07
C GLU A 217 2.13 -4.27 15.46
N GLU A 218 2.92 -4.05 14.41
CA GLU A 218 3.73 -5.10 13.76
C GLU A 218 4.77 -5.72 14.70
N GLU A 219 5.20 -5.03 15.76
CA GLU A 219 6.15 -5.56 16.74
C GLU A 219 5.60 -6.74 17.53
N ARG A 220 4.27 -6.86 17.67
CA ARG A 220 3.65 -7.92 18.45
C ARG A 220 3.88 -9.29 17.85
N GLU A 221 3.72 -9.40 16.53
CA GLU A 221 3.67 -10.70 15.85
C GLU A 221 4.45 -10.72 14.54
N MET A 222 4.16 -9.81 13.60
CA MET A 222 4.74 -9.88 12.24
C MET A 222 6.25 -9.68 12.24
N ASN A 223 6.75 -8.65 12.92
CA ASN A 223 8.19 -8.39 13.01
C ASN A 223 8.91 -9.51 13.77
N ALA A 224 8.30 -10.03 14.84
CA ALA A 224 8.83 -11.15 15.60
C ALA A 224 8.95 -12.41 14.71
N TYR A 225 7.88 -12.75 13.99
CA TYR A 225 7.86 -13.85 13.00
C TYR A 225 8.94 -13.66 11.93
N CYS A 226 9.02 -12.46 11.33
CA CYS A 226 10.01 -12.19 10.29
C CYS A 226 11.43 -12.33 10.81
N ASN A 227 11.74 -11.78 11.99
CA ASN A 227 13.05 -11.88 12.60
C ASN A 227 13.43 -13.33 12.92
N TYR A 228 12.49 -14.13 13.44
CA TYR A 228 12.70 -15.54 13.75
C TYR A 228 13.03 -16.36 12.48
N HIS A 229 12.26 -16.16 11.40
CA HIS A 229 12.43 -16.88 10.14
C HIS A 229 13.51 -16.27 9.22
N GLY A 230 14.12 -15.14 9.60
CA GLY A 230 15.12 -14.46 8.78
C GLY A 230 14.55 -13.80 7.52
N ILE A 231 13.34 -13.26 7.60
CA ILE A 231 12.66 -12.53 6.53
C ILE A 231 12.99 -11.04 6.68
N GLY A 232 13.41 -10.39 5.59
CA GLY A 232 13.81 -8.99 5.59
C GLY A 232 12.63 -8.04 5.76
N LEU A 233 12.69 -7.14 6.73
CA LEU A 233 11.69 -6.08 6.91
C LEU A 233 12.07 -4.86 6.05
N ILE A 234 11.14 -4.39 5.21
CA ILE A 234 11.28 -3.19 4.38
C ILE A 234 10.06 -2.27 4.54
N PRO A 235 9.88 -1.65 5.71
CA PRO A 235 8.62 -1.02 6.06
C PRO A 235 8.33 0.25 5.25
N TRP A 236 7.05 0.48 4.99
CA TRP A 236 6.54 1.73 4.42
C TRP A 236 6.05 2.69 5.50
N ALA A 237 5.92 3.97 5.11
CA ALA A 237 5.53 5.10 5.98
C ALA A 237 6.34 5.26 7.28
N PRO A 238 7.69 5.22 7.27
CA PRO A 238 8.50 5.49 8.45
C PRO A 238 8.26 6.88 9.05
N LEU A 239 7.76 7.82 8.25
CA LEU A 239 7.42 9.18 8.66
C LEU A 239 5.94 9.38 8.99
N ALA A 240 5.12 8.32 8.95
CA ALA A 240 3.67 8.37 9.20
C ALA A 240 2.97 9.50 8.42
N GLY A 241 3.07 9.53 7.09
CA GLY A 241 2.47 10.60 6.28
C GLY A 241 3.13 11.98 6.46
N GLY A 242 4.31 12.02 7.07
CA GLY A 242 5.09 13.23 7.34
C GLY A 242 4.86 13.82 8.73
N PHE A 243 4.01 13.24 9.58
CA PHE A 243 3.82 13.70 10.96
C PHE A 243 5.08 13.61 11.81
N LEU A 244 5.97 12.65 11.53
CA LEU A 244 7.26 12.51 12.21
C LEU A 244 8.39 13.34 11.58
N ALA A 245 8.09 14.14 10.55
CA ALA A 245 9.08 14.95 9.84
C ALA A 245 9.03 16.44 10.20
N ARG A 246 8.10 16.85 11.08
CA ARG A 246 7.82 18.26 11.36
C ARG A 246 7.13 18.44 12.72
N PRO A 247 7.21 19.64 13.32
CA PRO A 247 6.46 19.97 14.53
C PRO A 247 4.95 19.84 14.32
N LEU A 248 4.23 19.67 15.43
CA LEU A 248 2.76 19.63 15.44
C LEU A 248 2.16 20.86 14.75
N ASN A 249 0.98 20.69 14.16
CA ASN A 249 0.21 21.73 13.46
C ASN A 249 0.80 22.27 12.14
N THR A 250 1.91 21.71 11.66
CA THR A 250 2.45 22.04 10.33
C THR A 250 1.56 21.47 9.21
N LYS A 251 1.12 22.31 8.27
CA LYS A 251 0.24 21.93 7.14
C LYS A 251 1.04 21.49 5.90
N THR A 252 0.50 20.54 5.12
CA THR A 252 1.03 20.12 3.81
C THR A 252 -0.08 19.72 2.85
N ALA A 253 0.21 19.79 1.54
CA ALA A 253 -0.69 19.30 0.50
C ALA A 253 -1.15 17.85 0.72
N ARG A 254 -0.24 16.97 1.16
CA ARG A 254 -0.58 15.56 1.45
C ARG A 254 -1.52 15.42 2.65
N SER A 255 -1.20 16.05 3.78
CA SER A 255 -2.09 16.01 4.95
C SER A 255 -3.45 16.62 4.62
N ASP A 256 -3.48 17.71 3.86
CA ASP A 256 -4.71 18.39 3.47
C ASP A 256 -5.55 17.54 2.51
N SER A 257 -4.93 16.79 1.58
CA SER A 257 -5.65 15.88 0.67
C SER A 257 -6.37 14.73 1.39
N SER A 258 -5.89 14.35 2.57
CA SER A 258 -6.49 13.27 3.36
C SER A 258 -7.58 13.75 4.32
N LYS A 259 -7.70 15.07 4.59
CA LYS A 259 -8.65 15.62 5.56
C LYS A 259 -10.09 15.28 5.20
N GLY A 260 -10.88 14.83 6.18
CA GLY A 260 -12.28 14.45 5.99
C GLY A 260 -12.48 13.13 5.24
N THR A 261 -11.40 12.46 4.80
CA THR A 261 -11.48 11.15 4.13
C THR A 261 -11.27 10.02 5.13
N PRO A 262 -11.64 8.76 4.79
CA PRO A 262 -11.28 7.60 5.60
C PRO A 262 -9.77 7.39 5.82
N LEU A 263 -8.93 8.09 5.05
CA LEU A 263 -7.47 8.05 5.13
C LEU A 263 -6.88 9.11 6.07
N GLU A 264 -7.71 9.99 6.63
CA GLU A 264 -7.27 10.99 7.61
C GLU A 264 -6.72 10.30 8.86
N ARG A 265 -5.46 10.59 9.21
CA ARG A 265 -4.88 10.18 10.48
C ARG A 265 -5.25 11.18 11.56
N ARG A 266 -5.98 10.71 12.58
CA ARG A 266 -6.23 11.47 13.81
C ARG A 266 -5.12 11.17 14.80
N LEU A 267 -4.41 12.21 15.25
CA LEU A 267 -3.34 12.06 16.24
C LEU A 267 -3.97 11.90 17.63
N SER A 268 -3.62 10.81 18.31
CA SER A 268 -3.89 10.63 19.74
C SER A 268 -2.95 11.50 20.58
N ASP A 269 -3.24 11.63 21.88
CA ASP A 269 -2.33 12.30 22.82
C ASP A 269 -0.96 11.62 22.86
N ALA A 270 -0.93 10.28 22.75
CA ALA A 270 0.30 9.51 22.66
C ALA A 270 1.10 9.86 21.39
N ASP A 271 0.43 9.95 20.23
CA ASP A 271 1.08 10.36 18.98
C ASP A 271 1.72 11.76 19.13
N GLN A 272 0.98 12.70 19.73
CA GLN A 272 1.48 14.07 19.92
C GLN A 272 2.69 14.12 20.86
N VAL A 273 2.71 13.32 21.92
CA VAL A 273 3.88 13.20 22.80
C VAL A 273 5.08 12.66 22.01
N ILE A 274 4.90 11.62 21.22
CA ILE A 274 5.98 11.02 20.43
C ILE A 274 6.53 12.01 19.40
N ILE A 275 5.68 12.76 18.72
CA ILE A 275 6.12 13.81 17.76
C ILE A 275 7.00 14.85 18.46
N ARG A 276 6.58 15.35 19.64
CA ARG A 276 7.39 16.30 20.44
C ARG A 276 8.73 15.70 20.87
N ARG A 277 8.78 14.40 21.15
CA ARG A 277 10.04 13.72 21.53
C ARG A 277 10.99 13.56 20.35
N VAL A 278 10.47 13.27 19.16
CA VAL A 278 11.26 13.28 17.92
C VAL A 278 11.85 14.66 17.69
N GLU A 279 11.06 15.71 17.87
CA GLU A 279 11.50 17.10 17.79
C GLU A 279 12.64 17.41 18.78
N GLN A 280 12.48 17.01 20.05
CA GLN A 280 13.51 17.22 21.08
C GLN A 280 14.83 16.48 20.77
N VAL A 281 14.76 15.21 20.37
CA VAL A 281 15.95 14.43 20.01
C VAL A 281 16.62 15.00 18.76
N ALA A 282 15.83 15.42 17.77
CA ALA A 282 16.34 16.06 16.57
C ALA A 282 17.09 17.36 16.89
N ALA A 283 16.51 18.22 17.73
CA ALA A 283 17.13 19.45 18.19
C ALA A 283 18.44 19.18 18.96
N LYS A 284 18.45 18.21 19.90
CA LYS A 284 19.64 17.83 20.67
C LYS A 284 20.80 17.35 19.79
N LYS A 285 20.50 16.66 18.68
CA LYS A 285 21.51 16.15 17.74
C LYS A 285 21.85 17.11 16.59
N GLY A 286 21.14 18.23 16.46
CA GLY A 286 21.32 19.15 15.32
C GLY A 286 20.94 18.57 13.97
N VAL A 287 19.98 17.62 13.93
CA VAL A 287 19.51 16.96 12.70
C VAL A 287 18.01 17.17 12.48
N LYS A 288 17.48 16.80 11.32
CA LYS A 288 16.04 16.92 11.04
C LYS A 288 15.23 15.83 11.75
N MET A 289 13.98 16.15 12.10
CA MET A 289 13.03 15.18 12.67
C MET A 289 12.87 13.92 11.81
N ALA A 290 12.81 14.10 10.49
CA ALA A 290 12.71 12.99 9.54
C ALA A 290 13.87 12.01 9.68
N GLN A 291 15.09 12.52 9.86
CA GLN A 291 16.28 11.70 10.01
C GLN A 291 16.26 10.88 11.30
N ILE A 292 15.76 11.43 12.40
CA ILE A 292 15.57 10.68 13.66
C ILE A 292 14.58 9.53 13.48
N ALA A 293 13.41 9.82 12.90
CA ALA A 293 12.38 8.81 12.69
C ALA A 293 12.82 7.70 11.73
N ILE A 294 13.47 8.06 10.62
CA ILE A 294 14.00 7.08 9.65
C ILE A 294 15.15 6.28 10.28
N ALA A 295 16.06 6.89 11.03
CA ALA A 295 17.16 6.19 11.68
C ALA A 295 16.66 5.18 12.71
N TRP A 296 15.59 5.51 13.45
CA TRP A 296 14.94 4.59 14.37
C TRP A 296 14.39 3.33 13.66
N VAL A 297 13.72 3.50 12.53
CA VAL A 297 13.21 2.37 11.72
C VAL A 297 14.37 1.59 11.06
N ALA A 298 15.37 2.30 10.54
CA ALA A 298 16.53 1.69 9.89
C ALA A 298 17.36 0.85 10.85
N ALA A 299 17.44 1.19 12.13
CA ALA A 299 18.18 0.39 13.12
C ALA A 299 17.55 -1.00 13.40
N ARG A 300 16.31 -1.24 12.95
CA ARG A 300 15.51 -2.43 13.28
C ARG A 300 15.11 -3.27 12.07
N THR A 301 15.40 -2.79 10.87
CA THR A 301 14.90 -3.37 9.62
C THR A 301 16.01 -3.44 8.57
N ALA A 302 15.79 -4.18 7.49
CA ALA A 302 16.75 -4.25 6.39
C ALA A 302 16.89 -2.86 5.75
N SER A 303 15.78 -2.21 5.43
CA SER A 303 15.78 -0.83 4.96
C SER A 303 14.39 -0.20 5.01
N PRO A 304 14.21 1.03 5.53
CA PRO A 304 12.96 1.75 5.41
C PRO A 304 12.73 2.24 3.98
N ILE A 305 11.48 2.21 3.54
CA ILE A 305 11.05 2.81 2.27
C ILE A 305 10.64 4.26 2.54
N ILE A 306 11.35 5.20 1.92
CA ILE A 306 11.06 6.63 2.05
C ILE A 306 10.35 7.16 0.80
N GLY A 307 9.23 7.85 1.00
CA GLY A 307 8.57 8.62 -0.06
C GLY A 307 9.01 10.07 0.03
N VAL A 308 9.46 10.64 -1.09
CA VAL A 308 9.99 12.01 -1.14
C VAL A 308 9.28 12.79 -2.24
N SER A 309 9.22 14.12 -2.07
CA SER A 309 8.58 15.04 -3.00
C SER A 309 9.55 16.04 -3.62
N SER A 310 10.84 15.98 -3.29
CA SER A 310 11.90 16.82 -3.85
C SER A 310 13.27 16.21 -3.54
N VAL A 311 14.32 16.73 -4.19
CA VAL A 311 15.71 16.31 -3.94
C VAL A 311 16.18 16.70 -2.53
N GLU A 312 15.71 17.82 -2.00
CA GLU A 312 16.02 18.24 -0.62
C GLU A 312 15.42 17.25 0.39
N ARG A 313 14.18 16.80 0.16
CA ARG A 313 13.55 15.77 1.02
C ARG A 313 14.23 14.41 0.92
N LEU A 314 14.83 14.10 -0.24
CA LEU A 314 15.69 12.94 -0.38
C LEU A 314 16.94 13.05 0.51
N ALA A 315 17.62 14.19 0.49
CA ALA A 315 18.77 14.43 1.36
C ALA A 315 18.40 14.38 2.85
N GLU A 316 17.24 14.92 3.24
CA GLU A 316 16.70 14.79 4.61
C GLU A 316 16.27 13.36 4.98
N GLY A 317 16.15 12.46 4.00
CA GLY A 317 15.89 11.04 4.22
C GLY A 317 17.16 10.23 4.55
N MET A 318 18.34 10.81 4.35
CA MET A 318 19.62 10.16 4.58
C MET A 318 19.94 10.11 6.08
N THR A 319 20.33 8.92 6.55
CA THR A 319 20.57 8.63 7.97
C THR A 319 21.99 8.17 8.28
N THR A 320 22.88 8.18 7.28
CA THR A 320 24.29 7.82 7.45
C THR A 320 24.93 8.66 8.56
N GLY A 321 25.50 8.00 9.56
CA GLY A 321 26.13 8.65 10.72
C GLY A 321 25.18 8.97 11.89
N ILE A 322 23.88 8.74 11.76
CA ILE A 322 22.91 8.99 12.84
C ILE A 322 22.69 7.70 13.62
N VAL A 323 23.24 7.66 14.83
CA VAL A 323 23.04 6.57 15.78
C VAL A 323 22.23 7.08 16.97
N LEU A 324 21.14 6.38 17.26
CA LEU A 324 20.31 6.62 18.44
C LEU A 324 20.85 5.79 19.60
N SER A 325 21.08 6.41 20.76
CA SER A 325 21.42 5.66 21.96
C SER A 325 20.24 4.81 22.43
N GLU A 326 20.50 3.86 23.31
CA GLU A 326 19.44 3.07 23.93
C GLU A 326 18.48 3.94 24.76
N GLU A 327 19.01 4.97 25.42
CA GLU A 327 18.22 5.95 26.16
C GLU A 327 17.32 6.78 25.24
N GLU A 328 17.86 7.31 24.14
CA GLU A 328 17.09 8.06 23.14
C GLU A 328 16.02 7.18 22.51
N THR A 329 16.37 5.94 22.21
CA THR A 329 15.43 4.93 21.72
C THR A 329 14.27 4.71 22.71
N ARG A 330 14.57 4.41 23.98
CA ARG A 330 13.55 4.20 25.02
C ARG A 330 12.73 5.47 25.25
N PHE A 331 13.33 6.65 25.08
CA PHE A 331 12.65 7.93 25.18
C PHE A 331 11.65 8.14 24.04
N LEU A 332 12.05 7.89 22.79
CA LEU A 332 11.17 8.01 21.61
C LEU A 332 9.97 7.06 21.66
N GLU A 333 10.16 5.89 22.27
CA GLU A 333 9.18 4.80 22.31
C GLU A 333 8.09 4.94 23.39
N LYS A 334 8.17 5.98 24.22
CA LYS A 334 7.21 6.24 25.31
C LYS A 334 6.31 7.46 24.95
N PRO A 335 5.02 7.48 25.34
CA PRO A 335 4.28 6.40 26.00
C PRO A 335 4.07 5.20 25.07
N PRO A 336 3.86 3.99 25.61
CA PRO A 336 3.50 2.85 24.78
C PRO A 336 2.22 3.16 24.02
N ILE A 337 2.22 2.88 22.73
CA ILE A 337 1.08 3.13 21.87
C ILE A 337 0.16 1.91 21.90
N ARG A 338 -1.14 2.14 22.08
CA ARG A 338 -2.18 1.18 21.70
C ARG A 338 -2.84 1.73 20.45
N ASN A 339 -2.48 1.24 19.28
CA ASN A 339 -3.18 1.66 18.08
C ASN A 339 -4.43 0.79 17.91
N GLU A 340 -5.57 1.42 17.64
CA GLU A 340 -6.58 0.71 16.86
C GLU A 340 -5.95 0.34 15.53
N VAL A 341 -6.02 -0.94 15.14
CA VAL A 341 -5.46 -1.43 13.87
C VAL A 341 -5.90 -0.49 12.74
N HIS A 342 -4.93 0.12 12.07
CA HIS A 342 -5.14 1.17 11.06
C HIS A 342 -6.26 0.77 10.09
N ARG A 343 -7.18 1.71 9.81
CA ARG A 343 -8.41 1.45 9.03
C ARG A 343 -8.17 1.00 7.59
N PHE A 344 -6.92 1.01 7.09
CA PHE A 344 -6.55 0.34 5.84
C PHE A 344 -6.93 -1.14 5.82
N PHE A 345 -6.93 -1.82 6.97
CA PHE A 345 -7.41 -3.20 7.10
C PHE A 345 -8.96 -3.32 7.13
N SER A 346 -9.68 -2.21 7.38
CA SER A 346 -11.12 -2.22 7.68
C SER A 346 -12.03 -1.84 6.51
N ILE A 347 -11.50 -1.43 5.35
CA ILE A 347 -12.35 -1.05 4.20
C ILE A 347 -13.29 -2.20 3.79
N SER A 348 -12.89 -3.47 3.97
CA SER A 348 -13.77 -4.61 3.68
C SER A 348 -14.97 -4.72 4.64
N LYS A 349 -14.84 -4.36 5.93
CA LYS A 349 -15.93 -4.52 6.92
C LYS A 349 -17.07 -3.52 6.74
N ARG A 350 -16.79 -2.28 6.31
CA ARG A 350 -17.84 -1.26 6.14
C ARG A 350 -18.71 -1.52 4.91
N LEU A 351 -18.17 -2.13 3.86
CA LEU A 351 -18.96 -2.58 2.71
C LEU A 351 -19.92 -3.71 3.08
N THR A 352 -19.57 -4.59 4.01
CA THR A 352 -20.47 -5.66 4.46
C THR A 352 -21.65 -5.12 5.26
N LEU A 353 -21.42 -4.17 6.17
CA LEU A 353 -22.49 -3.56 6.97
C LEU A 353 -23.44 -2.70 6.12
N ALA A 354 -22.90 -1.95 5.15
CA ALA A 354 -23.70 -1.19 4.20
C ALA A 354 -24.52 -2.10 3.26
N LYS A 355 -23.99 -3.26 2.86
CA LYS A 355 -24.76 -4.28 2.13
C LYS A 355 -25.84 -4.92 2.99
N PHE A 356 -25.57 -5.19 4.27
CA PHE A 356 -26.55 -5.75 5.20
C PHE A 356 -27.71 -4.77 5.47
N LEU A 357 -27.40 -3.50 5.69
CA LEU A 357 -28.40 -2.43 5.88
C LEU A 357 -29.16 -2.13 4.58
N GLY A 358 -28.49 -2.14 3.43
CA GLY A 358 -29.12 -1.99 2.12
C GLY A 358 -30.08 -3.14 1.78
N ALA A 359 -29.71 -4.38 2.10
CA ALA A 359 -30.58 -5.55 1.93
C ALA A 359 -31.80 -5.50 2.85
N LEU A 360 -31.64 -5.05 4.10
CA LEU A 360 -32.75 -4.84 5.04
C LEU A 360 -33.72 -3.75 4.56
N LEU A 361 -33.21 -2.67 3.97
CA LEU A 361 -34.03 -1.61 3.37
C LEU A 361 -34.76 -2.09 2.11
N GLN A 362 -34.11 -2.86 1.22
CA GLN A 362 -34.75 -3.42 0.04
C GLN A 362 -35.87 -4.42 0.39
N VAL A 363 -35.65 -5.29 1.38
CA VAL A 363 -36.70 -6.24 1.85
C VAL A 363 -37.88 -5.48 2.45
N SER A 364 -37.63 -4.39 3.17
CA SER A 364 -38.69 -3.55 3.76
C SER A 364 -39.48 -2.79 2.69
N ILE A 365 -38.82 -2.28 1.65
CA ILE A 365 -39.48 -1.58 0.53
C ILE A 365 -40.30 -2.56 -0.32
N VAL A 366 -39.79 -3.77 -0.60
CA VAL A 366 -40.55 -4.80 -1.34
C VAL A 366 -41.78 -5.26 -0.56
N LYS A 367 -41.67 -5.46 0.77
CA LYS A 367 -42.83 -5.74 1.62
C LYS A 367 -43.84 -4.59 1.64
N ALA A 368 -43.36 -3.34 1.71
CA ALA A 368 -44.23 -2.17 1.66
C ALA A 368 -44.97 -2.10 0.32
N LEU A 369 -44.28 -2.29 -0.82
CA LEU A 369 -44.89 -2.28 -2.15
C LEU A 369 -45.91 -3.42 -2.33
N GLN A 370 -45.62 -4.63 -1.87
CA GLN A 370 -46.57 -5.75 -1.90
C GLN A 370 -47.82 -5.48 -1.04
N LEU A 371 -47.66 -4.83 0.13
CA LEU A 371 -48.80 -4.45 0.96
C LEU A 371 -49.65 -3.35 0.31
N THR A 372 -49.03 -2.39 -0.39
CA THR A 372 -49.76 -1.36 -1.15
C THR A 372 -50.51 -1.94 -2.35
N GLU A 373 -49.92 -2.92 -3.04
CA GLU A 373 -50.53 -3.61 -4.19
C GLU A 373 -51.69 -4.53 -3.75
N ILE A 374 -51.57 -5.18 -2.59
CA ILE A 374 -52.68 -5.91 -1.95
C ILE A 374 -53.80 -4.93 -1.56
N ALA A 375 -53.47 -3.79 -0.93
CA ALA A 375 -54.47 -2.78 -0.56
C ALA A 375 -55.21 -2.21 -1.78
N GLN A 376 -54.52 -1.89 -2.88
CA GLN A 376 -55.12 -1.41 -4.12
C GLN A 376 -56.01 -2.45 -4.80
N ASN A 377 -55.64 -3.74 -4.75
CA ASN A 377 -56.48 -4.84 -5.26
C ASN A 377 -57.70 -5.16 -4.37
N THR A 378 -57.67 -4.77 -3.10
CA THR A 378 -58.81 -4.96 -2.19
C THR A 378 -59.85 -3.85 -2.40
N VAL A 379 -59.41 -2.60 -2.59
CA VAL A 379 -60.27 -1.44 -2.89
C VAL A 379 -60.96 -1.56 -4.25
N SER A 380 -60.26 -2.06 -5.28
CA SER A 380 -60.85 -2.28 -6.62
C SER A 380 -61.85 -3.44 -6.68
N ARG A 381 -61.76 -4.41 -5.75
CA ARG A 381 -62.76 -5.49 -5.60
C ARG A 381 -64.00 -5.06 -4.82
N GLU A 382 -63.90 -4.07 -3.93
CA GLU A 382 -65.07 -3.48 -3.26
C GLU A 382 -65.83 -2.52 -4.18
N GLN A 383 -65.14 -1.74 -5.02
CA GLN A 383 -65.78 -0.81 -5.97
C GLN A 383 -66.52 -1.50 -7.13
N ASN A 384 -66.26 -2.78 -7.40
CA ASN A 384 -66.95 -3.56 -8.44
C ASN A 384 -68.19 -4.32 -7.96
N LYS A 385 -68.55 -4.25 -6.67
CA LYS A 385 -69.75 -4.91 -6.13
C LYS A 385 -71.04 -4.08 -6.28
N ASP A 386 -70.95 -2.81 -6.64
CA ASP A 386 -72.10 -1.89 -6.75
C ASP A 386 -72.65 -1.70 -8.18
N LEU A 387 -72.14 -2.43 -9.18
CA LEU A 387 -72.55 -2.28 -10.59
C LEU A 387 -73.41 -3.41 -11.17
N LEU A 388 -73.96 -4.30 -10.33
CA LEU A 388 -74.91 -5.35 -10.76
C LEU A 388 -76.14 -5.38 -9.85
N ARG A 389 -77.08 -4.46 -10.07
CA ARG A 389 -78.50 -4.62 -9.70
C ARG A 389 -79.37 -4.55 -10.96
N PRO A 390 -80.34 -5.46 -11.15
CA PRO A 390 -81.13 -5.58 -12.38
C PRO A 390 -82.22 -4.52 -12.47
N VAL A 391 -82.39 -3.93 -13.66
CA VAL A 391 -83.58 -3.17 -14.05
C VAL A 391 -84.69 -4.18 -14.36
N LEU A 392 -85.74 -4.17 -13.54
CA LEU A 392 -87.02 -4.84 -13.77
C LEU A 392 -88.12 -3.77 -13.76
N GLN A 393 -88.82 -3.61 -14.89
CA GLN A 393 -90.20 -3.13 -15.10
C GLN A 393 -90.39 -3.02 -16.63
N LEU A 394 -91.14 -3.92 -17.31
CA LEU A 394 -92.60 -3.91 -17.56
C LEU A 394 -93.05 -2.50 -18.03
N GLU A 395 -93.52 -2.24 -19.24
CA GLU A 395 -94.26 -2.97 -20.30
C GLU A 395 -93.76 -2.56 -21.70
#